data_AF-A0A7X9QEZ8-F1
#
_entry.id   AF-A0A7X9QEZ8-F1
#
_cell.length_a   1.000
_cell.length_b   1.000
_cell.length_c   1.000
_cell.angle_alpha   90.00
_cell.angle_beta   90.00
_cell.angle_gamma   90.00
#
_symmetry.space_group_name_H-M   'P 1'
#
loop_
_entity.id
_entity.type
_entity.pdbx_description
1 polymer ?
#
loop_
_entity_poly.entity_id
_entity_poly.type
_entity_poly.pdbx_seq_one_letter_code
_entity_poly.pdbx_strand_id
1 'polypeptide(L)' 'AVSFGDYHIPNEIGHALAGHDLDDDGLAELLEPYRPHRHRVQALLGMRRWRPRRGPRLAPRTHLPSSGSRG' A
#
# COMPACT_ATOMS: atom_id res chain seq x y z
N ALA A 1 -6.07 3.01 -19.72
CA ALA A 1 -4.69 2.83 -19.24
C ALA A 1 -4.72 2.79 -17.73
N VAL A 2 -4.33 1.68 -17.13
CA VAL A 2 -4.31 1.54 -15.67
C VAL A 2 -2.87 1.32 -15.25
N SER A 3 -2.27 2.35 -14.68
CA SER A 3 -0.94 2.30 -14.07
C SER A 3 -1.14 2.06 -12.58
N PHE A 4 -1.23 0.79 -12.20
CA PHE A 4 -1.10 0.38 -10.80
C PHE A 4 0.09 -0.57 -10.73
N GLY A 5 1.13 -0.19 -9.99
CA GLY A 5 1.74 -1.17 -9.08
C GLY A 5 3.23 -1.44 -9.18
N ASP A 6 3.92 -1.26 -10.31
CA ASP A 6 5.20 -1.97 -10.44
C ASP A 6 6.30 -1.57 -9.43
N TYR A 7 6.34 -0.32 -8.95
CA TYR A 7 7.34 0.12 -7.97
C TYR A 7 6.91 0.05 -6.48
N HIS A 8 5.69 -0.39 -6.17
CA HIS A 8 5.20 -0.45 -4.78
C HIS A 8 4.79 -1.85 -4.32
N ILE A 9 4.65 -2.78 -5.27
CA ILE A 9 4.30 -4.17 -5.00
C ILE A 9 5.26 -4.84 -3.99
N PRO A 10 6.61 -4.69 -4.09
CA PRO A 10 7.52 -5.28 -3.12
C PRO A 10 7.26 -4.79 -1.69
N ASN A 11 7.12 -3.47 -1.51
CA ASN A 11 6.85 -2.85 -0.21
C ASN A 11 5.48 -3.23 0.36
N GLU A 12 4.44 -3.28 -0.47
CA GLU A 12 3.10 -3.69 -0.03
C GLU A 12 3.05 -5.18 0.35
N ILE A 13 3.64 -6.05 -0.46
CA ILE A 13 3.69 -7.50 -0.18
C ILE A 13 4.60 -7.80 1.00
N GLY A 14 5.75 -7.14 1.09
CA GLY A 14 6.66 -7.25 2.22
C GLY A 14 5.96 -6.95 3.54
N HIS A 15 5.26 -5.82 3.64
CA HIS A 15 4.51 -5.54 4.86
C HIS A 15 3.38 -6.53 5.14
N ALA A 16 2.77 -7.10 4.09
CA ALA A 16 1.68 -8.06 4.23
C ALA A 16 2.14 -9.42 4.76
N LEU A 17 3.29 -9.91 4.26
CA LEU A 17 3.75 -11.27 4.47
C LEU A 17 4.94 -11.36 5.44
N ALA A 18 5.82 -10.36 5.45
CA ALA A 18 7.03 -10.30 6.26
C ALA A 18 6.97 -9.23 7.37
N GLY A 19 6.00 -8.30 7.33
CA GLY A 19 5.83 -7.24 8.33
C GLY A 19 6.74 -6.03 8.13
N HIS A 20 7.63 -6.04 7.14
CA HIS A 20 8.52 -4.94 6.76
C HIS A 20 8.55 -4.75 5.24
N ASP A 21 9.01 -3.59 4.77
CA ASP A 21 9.20 -3.33 3.34
C ASP A 21 10.20 -4.34 2.72
N LEU A 22 9.94 -4.78 1.49
CA LEU A 22 10.82 -5.62 0.68
C LEU A 22 11.20 -4.86 -0.60
N ASP A 23 12.37 -5.14 -1.15
CA ASP A 23 12.78 -4.75 -2.49
C ASP A 23 12.43 -5.85 -3.52
N ASP A 24 12.74 -5.61 -4.80
CA ASP A 24 12.41 -6.54 -5.88
C ASP A 24 13.10 -7.91 -5.70
N ASP A 25 14.33 -7.93 -5.20
CA ASP A 25 15.09 -9.16 -4.96
C ASP A 25 14.49 -9.95 -3.78
N GLY A 26 14.19 -9.29 -2.67
CA GLY A 26 13.51 -9.91 -1.54
C GLY A 26 12.11 -10.42 -1.88
N LEU A 27 11.39 -9.72 -2.77
CA LEU A 27 10.13 -10.20 -3.31
C LEU A 27 10.33 -11.43 -4.21
N ALA A 28 11.38 -11.45 -5.04
CA ALA A 28 11.69 -12.57 -5.91
C ALA A 28 12.02 -13.85 -5.11
N GLU A 29 12.77 -13.72 -4.02
CA GLU A 29 13.06 -14.81 -3.08
C GLU A 29 11.77 -15.34 -2.43
N LEU A 30 10.92 -14.43 -1.92
CA LEU A 30 9.64 -14.78 -1.31
C LEU A 30 8.72 -15.54 -2.28
N LEU A 31 8.79 -15.22 -3.56
CA LEU A 31 7.99 -15.84 -4.61
C LEU A 31 8.64 -17.07 -5.26
N GLU A 32 9.88 -17.43 -4.92
CA GLU A 32 10.59 -18.58 -5.51
C GLU A 32 9.82 -19.91 -5.35
N PRO A 33 9.16 -20.22 -4.22
CA PRO A 33 8.34 -21.43 -4.09
C PRO A 33 7.18 -21.49 -5.09
N TYR A 34 6.75 -20.34 -5.61
CA TYR A 34 5.69 -20.20 -6.60
C TYR A 34 6.23 -19.99 -8.01
N ARG A 35 7.47 -20.42 -8.30
CA ARG A 35 8.18 -20.16 -9.57
C ARG A 35 7.33 -20.25 -10.84
N PRO A 36 6.52 -21.31 -11.04
CA PRO A 36 5.70 -21.44 -12.26
C PRO A 36 4.53 -20.45 -12.33
N HIS A 37 4.18 -19.82 -11.20
CA HIS A 37 2.98 -19.01 -11.01
C HIS A 37 3.28 -17.61 -10.43
N ARG A 38 4.53 -17.14 -10.44
CA ARG A 38 4.93 -15.88 -9.77
C ARG A 38 4.08 -14.69 -10.18
N HIS A 39 3.84 -14.50 -11.48
CA HIS A 39 2.98 -13.42 -11.98
C HIS A 39 1.53 -13.52 -11.49
N ARG A 40 1.01 -14.74 -11.35
CA ARG A 40 -0.35 -14.97 -10.84
C ARG A 40 -0.44 -14.64 -9.36
N VAL A 41 0.56 -15.06 -8.57
CA VAL A 41 0.64 -14.75 -7.14
C VAL A 41 0.79 -13.24 -6.94
N GLN A 42 1.69 -12.59 -7.68
CA GLN A 42 1.86 -11.13 -7.66
C GLN A 42 0.56 -10.40 -8.00
N ALA A 43 -0.14 -10.81 -9.06
CA ALA A 43 -1.42 -10.22 -9.45
C ALA A 43 -2.50 -10.39 -8.37
N LEU A 44 -2.62 -11.59 -7.79
CA LEU A 44 -3.58 -11.86 -6.72
C LEU A 44 -3.28 -11.05 -5.46
N LEU A 45 -2.00 -10.91 -5.09
CA LEU A 45 -1.58 -10.07 -3.97
C LEU A 45 -1.83 -8.59 -4.27
N GLY A 46 -1.60 -8.12 -5.50
CA GLY A 46 -1.88 -6.74 -5.92
C GLY A 46 -3.37 -6.36 -5.97
N MET A 47 -4.29 -7.33 -5.95
CA MET A 47 -5.74 -7.06 -5.94
C MET A 47 -6.27 -6.56 -4.60
N ARG A 48 -5.51 -6.69 -3.51
CA ARG A 48 -5.93 -6.26 -2.17
C ARG A 48 -4.94 -5.23 -1.62
N ARG A 49 -5.46 -4.21 -0.93
CA ARG A 49 -4.62 -3.29 -0.15
C ARG A 49 -4.24 -3.95 1.16
N TRP A 50 -2.95 -4.22 1.34
CA TRP A 50 -2.42 -4.85 2.55
C TRP A 50 -1.87 -3.85 3.57
N ARG A 51 -1.38 -2.69 3.11
CA ARG A 51 -0.93 -1.63 4.01
C ARG A 51 -2.12 -0.93 4.68
N PRO A 52 -2.02 -0.61 5.99
CA PRO A 52 -2.95 0.29 6.65
C PRO A 52 -3.04 1.59 5.85
N ARG A 53 -4.26 2.04 5.57
CA ARG A 53 -4.47 3.35 4.93
C ARG A 53 -3.88 4.40 5.87
N ARG A 54 -2.77 5.01 5.47
CA ARG A 54 -2.34 6.29 6.07
C ARG A 54 -3.40 7.30 5.67
N GLY A 55 -4.35 7.53 6.57
CA GLY A 55 -5.43 8.49 6.38
C GLY A 55 -4.85 9.88 6.10
N PRO A 56 -5.62 10.78 5.46
CA PRO A 56 -5.15 12.14 5.20
C PRO A 56 -4.73 12.77 6.53
N ARG A 57 -3.44 13.08 6.69
CA ARG A 57 -2.97 13.96 7.76
C ARG A 57 -3.28 15.40 7.37
N LEU A 58 -4.55 15.70 7.10
CA LEU A 58 -4.97 17.08 6.97
C LEU A 58 -5.16 17.60 8.39
N ALA A 59 -4.22 18.40 8.88
CA ALA A 59 -4.45 19.16 10.10
C ALA A 59 -5.72 20.01 9.90
N PRO A 60 -6.59 20.13 10.91
CA PRO A 60 -7.75 21.02 10.84
C PRO A 60 -7.30 22.42 10.39
N ARG A 61 -7.98 22.99 9.38
CA ARG A 61 -7.68 24.33 8.89
C ARG A 61 -8.05 25.33 9.98
N THR A 62 -7.06 25.92 10.63
CA THR A 62 -7.23 26.89 11.75
C THR A 62 -7.77 28.26 11.33
N HIS A 63 -7.98 28.49 10.03
CA HIS A 63 -8.36 29.79 9.46
C HIS A 63 -9.82 29.84 8.96
N LEU A 64 -10.62 28.80 9.22
CA LEU A 64 -12.07 28.91 9.03
C LEU A 64 -12.67 29.56 10.28
N PRO A 65 -13.39 30.68 10.17
CA PRO A 65 -14.08 31.24 11.32
C PRO A 65 -15.11 30.23 11.80
N SER A 66 -14.97 29.75 13.03
CA SER A 66 -16.06 29.05 13.72
C SER A 66 -17.22 30.03 13.77
N SER A 67 -18.31 29.75 13.05
CA SER A 67 -19.50 30.59 13.12
C SER A 67 -19.97 30.58 14.58
N GLY A 68 -19.69 31.68 15.28
CA GLY A 68 -20.10 31.87 16.65
C GLY A 68 -21.63 31.77 16.72
N SER A 69 -22.10 30.76 17.43
CA SER A 69 -23.36 30.86 18.15
C SER A 69 -23.26 32.06 19.10
N ARG A 70 -24.15 33.04 18.93
CA ARG A 70 -24.77 33.83 20.01
C ARG A 70 -25.74 34.85 19.41
N GLY A 71 -26.98 34.83 19.92
CA GLY A 71 -27.99 35.86 19.72
C GLY A 71 -29.34 35.26 19.41
#